data_AF-A0A6P7H8S6-F1
#
_entry.id   AF-A0A6P7H8S6-F1
#
_cell.length_a   1.000
_cell.length_b   1.000
_cell.length_c   1.000
_cell.angle_alpha   90.00
_cell.angle_beta   90.00
_cell.angle_gamma   90.00
#
_symmetry.space_group_name_H-M   'P 1'
#
loop_
_entity.id
_entity.type
_entity.pdbx_description
1 polymer ?
#
loop_
_entity_poly.entity_id
_entity_poly.type
_entity_poly.pdbx_seq_one_letter_code
_entity_poly.pdbx_strand_id
1 'polypeptide(L)'
;MRRRKNTPQFIDKKLSRGESDSMVNDRGVVAVRWLDTKEVLFLSNCHSPSLSQTERKLKTGEKCTCDCPEAVEFYNKYMGGVDLADQKIATYDLDRKSTKWWRKVFYKLLMASVINSSIIFSEIQNKKKKVPLLQYLVPVAEQLISLGRSTATIKRRVSGRP
;
A
#
# COMPACT_ATOMS: atom_id res chain seq x y z
N MET A 1 -16.35 -8.78 -11.64
CA MET A 1 -15.95 -7.44 -12.14
C MET A 1 -16.45 -7.11 -13.55
N ARG A 2 -17.33 -7.92 -14.20
CA ARG A 2 -17.91 -7.64 -15.54
C ARG A 2 -19.17 -6.73 -15.53
N ARG A 3 -19.30 -5.80 -14.57
CA ARG A 3 -20.50 -4.94 -14.42
C ARG A 3 -20.17 -3.44 -14.32
N ARG A 4 -19.03 -3.01 -14.84
CA ARG A 4 -18.69 -1.59 -14.88
C ARG A 4 -19.37 -0.96 -16.11
N LYS A 5 -20.23 0.05 -15.89
CA LYS A 5 -20.84 0.82 -16.97
C LYS A 5 -19.72 1.45 -17.82
N ASN A 6 -19.95 1.58 -19.13
CA ASN A 6 -19.03 2.21 -20.09
C ASN A 6 -17.66 1.52 -20.20
N THR A 7 -17.60 0.21 -20.00
CA THR A 7 -16.37 -0.55 -20.30
C THR A 7 -16.19 -0.61 -21.81
N PRO A 8 -14.99 -0.34 -22.36
CA PRO A 8 -14.70 -0.51 -23.78
C PRO A 8 -15.09 -1.91 -24.26
N GLN A 9 -15.76 -1.97 -25.42
CA GLN A 9 -16.14 -3.24 -26.03
C GLN A 9 -14.96 -3.74 -26.87
N PHE A 10 -14.24 -4.70 -26.31
CA PHE A 10 -13.19 -5.42 -27.03
C PHE A 10 -13.82 -6.31 -28.10
N ILE A 11 -13.05 -6.61 -29.14
CA ILE A 11 -13.45 -7.57 -30.18
C ILE A 11 -13.78 -8.90 -29.50
N ASP A 12 -14.88 -9.54 -29.90
CA ASP A 12 -15.32 -10.82 -29.34
C ASP A 12 -14.46 -11.98 -29.85
N LYS A 13 -13.18 -11.93 -29.49
CA LYS A 13 -12.15 -12.93 -29.74
C LYS A 13 -11.87 -13.65 -28.43
N LYS A 14 -11.86 -14.99 -28.50
CA LYS A 14 -11.43 -15.83 -27.39
C LYS A 14 -9.91 -15.73 -27.24
N LEU A 15 -9.45 -15.24 -26.09
CA LEU A 15 -8.03 -15.18 -25.76
C LEU A 15 -7.53 -16.54 -25.26
N SER A 16 -6.30 -16.88 -25.63
CA SER A 16 -5.52 -17.94 -24.98
C SER A 16 -4.80 -17.39 -23.75
N ARG A 17 -4.35 -18.29 -22.86
CA ARG A 17 -3.61 -17.87 -21.66
C ARG A 17 -2.30 -17.17 -22.06
N GLY A 18 -2.07 -15.99 -21.50
CA GLY A 18 -0.94 -15.10 -21.82
C GLY A 18 -1.29 -14.03 -22.86
N GLU A 19 -2.35 -14.22 -23.66
CA GLU A 19 -2.72 -13.27 -24.70
C GLU A 19 -3.38 -12.02 -24.12
N SER A 20 -3.18 -10.90 -24.83
CA SER A 20 -3.83 -9.63 -24.56
C SER A 20 -4.44 -9.02 -25.81
N ASP A 21 -5.40 -8.14 -25.59
CA ASP A 21 -6.04 -7.30 -26.58
C ASP A 21 -6.11 -5.87 -26.02
N SER A 22 -5.97 -4.86 -26.88
CA SER A 22 -5.86 -3.47 -26.43
C SER A 22 -6.52 -2.50 -27.39
N MET A 23 -7.06 -1.43 -26.83
CA MET A 23 -7.69 -0.33 -27.56
C MET A 23 -7.12 0.98 -27.03
N VAL A 24 -6.87 1.94 -27.91
CA VAL A 24 -6.38 3.27 -27.54
C VAL A 24 -7.36 4.31 -28.08
N ASN A 25 -7.70 5.30 -27.26
CA ASN A 25 -8.51 6.42 -27.73
C ASN A 25 -7.65 7.61 -28.18
N ASP A 26 -8.28 8.61 -28.80
CA ASP A 26 -7.60 9.81 -29.31
C ASP A 26 -6.94 10.68 -28.22
N ARG A 27 -7.19 10.38 -26.94
CA ARG A 27 -6.56 11.06 -25.78
C ARG A 27 -5.39 10.27 -25.20
N GLY A 28 -4.98 9.18 -25.84
CA GLY A 28 -3.89 8.32 -25.37
C GLY A 28 -4.24 7.44 -24.17
N VAL A 29 -5.53 7.25 -23.87
CA VAL A 29 -5.97 6.28 -22.84
C VAL A 29 -6.02 4.89 -23.46
N VAL A 30 -5.33 3.95 -22.84
CA VAL A 30 -5.27 2.55 -23.25
C VAL A 30 -6.18 1.71 -22.37
N ALA A 31 -7.06 0.94 -23.02
CA ALA A 31 -7.81 -0.14 -22.41
C ALA A 31 -7.16 -1.47 -22.80
N VAL A 32 -6.91 -2.31 -21.80
CA VAL A 32 -6.21 -3.58 -22.00
C VAL A 32 -7.06 -4.71 -21.41
N ARG A 33 -7.23 -5.77 -22.19
CA ARG A 33 -7.80 -7.04 -21.76
C ARG A 33 -6.69 -8.08 -21.80
N TRP A 34 -6.40 -8.72 -20.67
CA TRP A 34 -5.36 -9.75 -20.59
C TRP A 34 -5.92 -11.00 -19.91
N LEU A 35 -5.61 -12.16 -20.47
CA LEU A 35 -6.02 -13.45 -19.91
C LEU A 35 -4.81 -14.17 -19.33
N ASP A 36 -4.71 -14.26 -18.01
CA ASP A 36 -3.84 -15.25 -17.37
C ASP A 36 -4.67 -16.42 -16.81
N THR A 37 -4.78 -16.54 -15.48
CA THR A 37 -5.64 -17.54 -14.86
C THR A 37 -7.11 -17.14 -15.00
N LYS A 38 -7.37 -15.83 -14.98
CA LYS A 38 -8.66 -15.21 -15.22
C LYS A 38 -8.45 -13.97 -16.08
N GLU A 39 -9.49 -13.60 -16.82
CA GLU A 39 -9.50 -12.36 -17.59
C GLU A 39 -9.50 -11.16 -16.64
N VAL A 40 -8.60 -10.22 -16.92
CA VAL A 40 -8.47 -8.95 -16.21
C VAL A 40 -8.49 -7.79 -17.20
N LEU A 41 -9.08 -6.69 -16.76
CA LEU A 41 -9.24 -5.47 -17.54
C LEU A 41 -8.48 -4.33 -16.85
N PHE A 42 -7.64 -3.66 -17.62
CA PHE A 42 -6.87 -2.50 -17.18
C PHE A 42 -7.24 -1.27 -18.01
N LEU A 43 -7.18 -0.12 -17.36
CA LEU A 43 -7.25 1.19 -18.00
C LEU A 43 -6.03 1.98 -17.56
N SER A 44 -5.35 2.62 -18.50
CA SER A 44 -4.20 3.44 -18.21
C SER A 44 -4.15 4.66 -19.12
N ASN A 45 -3.64 5.78 -18.59
CA ASN A 45 -3.40 7.03 -19.29
C ASN A 45 -1.90 7.39 -19.37
N CYS A 46 -1.02 6.46 -19.00
CA CYS A 46 0.42 6.70 -18.90
C CYS A 46 1.28 5.59 -19.53
N HIS A 47 0.65 4.57 -20.13
CA HIS A 47 1.35 3.45 -20.79
C HIS A 47 0.89 3.32 -22.24
N SER A 48 1.71 2.68 -23.05
CA SER A 48 1.36 2.28 -24.42
C SER A 48 0.78 0.85 -24.44
N PRO A 49 0.13 0.41 -25.52
CA PRO A 49 -0.29 -0.99 -25.70
C PRO A 49 0.91 -1.91 -26.04
N SER A 50 1.98 -1.78 -25.25
CA SER A 50 3.23 -2.53 -25.35
C SER A 50 3.16 -3.78 -24.47
N LEU A 51 3.95 -4.79 -24.84
CA LEU A 51 4.21 -5.95 -23.99
C LEU A 51 5.43 -5.67 -23.11
N SER A 52 5.35 -6.17 -21.90
CA SER A 52 6.42 -6.28 -20.91
C SER A 52 6.40 -7.71 -20.34
N GLN A 53 7.19 -7.96 -19.31
CA GLN A 53 7.31 -9.26 -18.68
C GLN A 53 7.02 -9.17 -17.18
N THR A 54 6.34 -10.19 -16.66
CA THR A 54 6.09 -10.32 -15.23
C THR A 54 6.42 -11.73 -14.74
N GLU A 55 6.73 -11.84 -13.45
CA GLU A 55 6.94 -13.14 -12.80
C GLU A 55 5.61 -13.79 -12.47
N ARG A 56 5.41 -15.00 -12.96
CA ARG A 56 4.29 -15.87 -12.60
C ARG A 56 4.80 -17.03 -11.75
N LYS A 57 4.07 -17.34 -10.68
CA LYS A 57 4.28 -18.57 -9.90
C LYS A 57 3.46 -19.71 -10.48
N LEU A 58 4.11 -20.80 -10.84
CA LEU A 58 3.49 -22.04 -11.29
C LEU A 58 2.89 -22.82 -10.12
N LYS A 59 2.03 -23.80 -10.43
CA LYS A 59 1.47 -24.71 -9.42
C LYS A 59 2.56 -25.53 -8.71
N THR A 60 3.69 -25.78 -9.38
CA THR A 60 4.89 -26.43 -8.84
C THR A 60 5.63 -25.57 -7.82
N GLY A 61 5.29 -24.28 -7.72
CA GLY A 61 5.97 -23.31 -6.86
C GLY A 61 7.11 -22.56 -7.55
N GLU A 62 7.54 -23.03 -8.71
CA GLU A 62 8.56 -22.39 -9.54
C GLU A 62 8.06 -21.04 -10.10
N LYS A 63 9.00 -20.12 -10.34
CA LYS A 63 8.73 -18.86 -11.00
C LYS A 63 9.07 -18.98 -12.48
N CYS A 64 8.18 -18.51 -13.33
CA CYS A 64 8.43 -18.38 -14.76
C CYS A 64 8.14 -16.94 -15.20
N THR A 65 8.90 -16.46 -16.18
CA THR A 65 8.62 -15.20 -16.84
C THR A 65 7.50 -15.40 -17.86
N CYS A 66 6.52 -14.50 -17.89
CA CYS A 66 5.49 -14.49 -18.92
C CYS A 66 5.25 -13.09 -19.45
N ASP A 67 4.92 -13.02 -20.74
CA ASP A 67 4.53 -11.78 -21.38
C ASP A 67 3.21 -11.27 -20.80
N CYS A 68 3.18 -9.98 -20.54
CA CYS A 68 2.02 -9.27 -20.04
C CYS A 68 2.04 -7.83 -20.57
N PRO A 69 0.91 -7.14 -20.61
CA PRO A 69 0.90 -5.72 -20.98
C PRO A 69 1.69 -4.87 -19.98
N GLU A 70 2.36 -3.82 -20.44
CA GLU A 70 3.15 -2.89 -19.59
C GLU A 70 2.35 -2.36 -18.39
N ALA A 71 1.08 -2.00 -18.63
CA ALA A 71 0.18 -1.54 -17.57
C ALA A 71 -0.04 -2.57 -16.44
N VAL A 72 0.03 -3.87 -16.75
CA VAL A 72 -0.12 -4.96 -15.77
C VAL A 72 1.13 -5.08 -14.91
N GLU A 73 2.31 -5.07 -15.54
CA GLU A 73 3.59 -5.09 -14.83
C GLU A 73 3.69 -3.90 -13.87
N PHE A 74 3.43 -2.69 -14.39
CA PHE A 74 3.48 -1.47 -13.60
C PHE A 74 2.50 -1.53 -12.42
N TYR A 75 1.25 -1.94 -12.65
CA TYR A 75 0.28 -2.08 -11.57
C TYR A 75 0.77 -3.05 -10.49
N ASN A 76 1.23 -4.25 -10.88
CA ASN A 76 1.71 -5.26 -9.93
C ASN A 76 2.91 -4.78 -9.11
N LYS A 77 3.80 -3.98 -9.72
CA LYS A 77 4.97 -3.40 -9.05
C LYS A 77 4.60 -2.42 -7.94
N TYR A 78 3.53 -1.64 -8.12
CA TYR A 78 3.19 -0.53 -7.22
C TYR A 78 1.92 -0.74 -6.37
N MET A 79 1.02 -1.66 -6.73
CA MET A 79 -0.27 -1.86 -6.05
C MET A 79 -0.14 -2.16 -4.54
N GLY A 80 0.96 -2.81 -4.13
CA GLY A 80 1.17 -3.23 -2.75
C GLY A 80 1.55 -2.11 -1.77
N GLY A 81 1.68 -0.86 -2.23
CA GLY A 81 2.12 0.25 -1.37
C GLY A 81 1.18 0.51 -0.18
N VAL A 82 -0.13 0.43 -0.39
CA VAL A 82 -1.13 0.63 0.67
C VAL A 82 -1.12 -0.53 1.65
N ASP A 83 -1.17 -1.77 1.15
CA ASP A 83 -1.11 -2.97 2.00
C ASP A 83 0.16 -3.01 2.86
N LEU A 84 1.29 -2.56 2.31
CA LEU A 84 2.55 -2.45 3.05
C LEU A 84 2.47 -1.40 4.17
N ALA A 85 1.82 -0.25 3.92
CA ALA A 85 1.60 0.76 4.95
C ALA A 85 0.68 0.24 6.05
N ASP A 86 -0.41 -0.42 5.69
CA ASP A 86 -1.36 -1.05 6.62
C ASP A 86 -0.68 -2.14 7.44
N GLN A 87 0.14 -2.99 6.82
CA GLN A 87 0.92 -4.01 7.51
C GLN A 87 1.87 -3.40 8.55
N LYS A 88 2.59 -2.32 8.20
CA LYS A 88 3.47 -1.62 9.14
C LYS A 88 2.70 -1.05 10.34
N ILE A 89 1.53 -0.46 10.10
CA ILE A 89 0.65 0.05 11.16
C ILE A 89 0.16 -1.10 12.05
N ALA A 90 -0.28 -2.20 11.44
CA ALA A 90 -0.82 -3.36 12.14
C ALA A 90 0.24 -4.10 12.99
N THR A 91 1.52 -4.06 12.59
CA THR A 91 2.61 -4.74 13.29
C THR A 91 2.78 -4.24 14.73
N TYR A 92 2.57 -2.94 14.97
CA TYR A 92 2.64 -2.32 16.30
C TYR A 92 1.35 -1.55 16.61
N ASP A 93 0.20 -2.16 16.32
CA ASP A 93 -1.09 -1.50 16.48
C ASP A 93 -1.34 -1.11 17.93
N LEU A 94 -1.83 0.11 18.13
CA LEU A 94 -2.20 0.66 19.44
C LEU A 94 -3.68 0.46 19.74
N ASP A 95 -4.32 -0.55 19.14
CA ASP A 95 -5.77 -0.76 19.27
C ASP A 95 -6.13 -1.03 20.73
N ARG A 96 -6.82 -0.07 21.33
CA ARG A 96 -7.33 -0.12 22.70
C ARG A 96 -8.84 -0.17 22.64
N LYS A 97 -9.44 -1.13 23.35
CA LYS A 97 -10.90 -1.22 23.49
C LYS A 97 -11.44 0.12 23.96
N SER A 98 -12.30 0.72 23.14
CA SER A 98 -12.96 1.98 23.45
C SER A 98 -14.33 2.05 22.79
N THR A 99 -15.30 2.61 23.51
CA THR A 99 -16.64 2.94 22.99
C THR A 99 -16.63 4.18 22.10
N LYS A 100 -15.56 4.99 22.12
CA LYS A 100 -15.44 6.23 21.35
C LYS A 100 -14.66 5.99 20.06
N TRP A 101 -15.33 6.03 18.91
CA TRP A 101 -14.75 5.73 17.59
C TRP A 101 -13.55 6.61 17.22
N TRP A 102 -13.56 7.89 17.60
CA TRP A 102 -12.50 8.85 17.28
C TRP A 102 -11.14 8.46 17.87
N ARG A 103 -11.12 7.68 18.97
CA ARG A 103 -9.85 7.22 19.57
C ARG A 103 -9.12 6.26 18.64
N LYS A 104 -9.85 5.41 17.92
CA LYS A 104 -9.26 4.51 16.91
C LYS A 104 -8.62 5.31 15.78
N VAL A 105 -9.34 6.33 15.29
CA VAL A 105 -8.81 7.23 14.24
C VAL A 105 -7.55 7.95 14.72
N PHE A 106 -7.57 8.49 15.94
CA PHE A 106 -6.40 9.14 16.54
C PHE A 106 -5.17 8.22 16.58
N TYR A 107 -5.31 7.00 17.10
CA TYR A 107 -4.19 6.06 17.19
C TYR A 107 -3.68 5.61 15.82
N LYS A 108 -4.57 5.42 14.83
CA LYS A 108 -4.15 5.12 13.46
C LYS A 108 -3.37 6.27 12.83
N LEU A 109 -3.82 7.52 13.00
CA LEU A 109 -3.10 8.71 12.51
C LEU A 109 -1.75 8.90 13.21
N LEU A 110 -1.68 8.65 14.52
CA LEU A 110 -0.44 8.69 15.28
C LEU A 110 0.56 7.67 14.74
N MET A 111 0.14 6.42 14.57
CA MET A 111 1.01 5.35 14.04
C MET A 111 1.45 5.62 12.61
N ALA A 112 0.55 6.12 11.75
CA ALA A 112 0.90 6.54 10.39
C ALA A 112 1.96 7.65 10.40
N SER A 113 1.84 8.63 11.28
CA SER A 113 2.81 9.72 11.44
C SER A 113 4.19 9.20 11.85
N VAL A 114 4.23 8.24 12.78
CA VAL A 114 5.49 7.62 13.26
C VAL A 114 6.14 6.75 12.18
N ILE A 115 5.35 6.02 11.38
CA ILE A 115 5.89 5.25 10.24
C ILE A 115 6.45 6.20 9.18
N ASN A 116 5.74 7.29 8.86
CA ASN A 116 6.22 8.29 7.93
C ASN A 116 7.53 8.93 8.42
N SER A 117 7.64 9.28 9.71
CA SER A 117 8.87 9.81 10.28
C SER A 117 10.03 8.80 10.24
N SER A 118 9.75 7.50 10.42
CA SER A 118 10.76 6.44 10.26
C SER A 118 11.27 6.30 8.83
N ILE A 119 10.40 6.51 7.84
CA ILE A 119 10.75 6.49 6.42
C ILE A 119 11.67 7.68 6.12
N ILE A 120 11.27 8.89 6.52
CA ILE A 120 12.07 10.11 6.38
C ILE A 120 13.44 9.94 7.05
N PHE A 121 13.47 9.43 8.28
CA PHE A 121 14.72 9.15 8.99
C PHE A 121 15.63 8.21 8.18
N SER A 122 15.06 7.14 7.61
CA SER A 122 15.82 6.17 6.81
C SER A 122 16.36 6.77 5.51
N GLU A 123 15.61 7.67 4.87
CA GLU A 123 16.05 8.40 3.66
C GLU A 123 17.19 9.38 3.98
N ILE A 124 17.09 10.14 5.09
CA ILE A 124 18.15 11.05 5.54
C ILE A 124 19.45 10.29 5.84
N GLN A 125 19.36 9.07 6.38
CA GLN A 125 20.52 8.21 6.66
C GLN A 125 21.07 7.52 5.38
N ASN A 126 20.64 7.92 4.19
CA ASN A 126 21.03 7.36 2.88
C ASN A 126 20.85 5.84 2.80
N LYS A 127 19.86 5.27 3.51
CA LYS A 127 19.61 3.82 3.58
C LYS A 127 20.83 2.98 4.00
N LYS A 128 21.91 3.60 4.53
CA LYS A 128 23.17 2.92 4.89
C LYS A 128 22.97 1.88 5.99
N LYS A 129 21.96 2.08 6.86
CA LYS A 129 21.46 1.09 7.80
C LYS A 129 19.94 1.03 7.71
N LYS A 130 19.40 -0.16 7.41
CA LYS A 130 17.98 -0.45 7.62
C LYS A 130 17.75 -0.55 9.12
N VAL A 131 17.13 0.46 9.72
CA VAL A 131 16.75 0.44 11.13
C VAL A 131 15.40 -0.29 11.24
N PRO A 132 15.30 -1.40 11.99
CA PRO A 132 14.04 -2.06 12.27
C PRO A 132 13.04 -1.09 12.91
N LEU A 133 11.77 -1.19 12.55
CA LEU A 133 10.74 -0.27 13.05
C LEU A 133 10.69 -0.20 14.58
N LEU A 134 10.83 -1.33 15.28
CA LEU A 134 10.89 -1.34 16.75
C LEU A 134 12.04 -0.51 17.33
N GLN A 135 13.22 -0.59 16.72
CA GLN A 135 14.40 0.17 17.16
C GLN A 135 14.23 1.66 16.91
N TYR A 136 13.36 2.06 15.98
CA TYR A 136 12.95 3.44 15.81
C TYR A 136 11.86 3.85 16.81
N LEU A 137 10.88 2.97 17.07
CA LEU A 137 9.74 3.24 17.95
C LEU A 137 10.13 3.45 19.42
N VAL A 138 11.02 2.61 19.95
CA VAL A 138 11.37 2.63 21.38
C VAL A 138 11.97 4.00 21.79
N PRO A 139 13.01 4.53 21.12
CA PRO A 139 13.55 5.85 21.46
C PRO A 139 12.54 6.98 21.30
N VAL A 140 11.69 6.92 20.27
CA VAL A 140 10.63 7.93 20.07
C VAL A 140 9.66 7.92 21.25
N ALA A 141 9.21 6.75 21.69
CA ALA A 141 8.33 6.62 22.83
C ALA A 141 8.98 7.14 24.13
N GLU A 142 10.24 6.77 24.39
CA GLU A 142 10.99 7.23 25.56
C GLU A 142 11.15 8.76 25.58
N GLN A 143 11.48 9.38 24.45
CA GLN A 143 11.62 10.83 24.33
C GLN A 143 10.27 11.54 24.54
N LEU A 144 9.19 11.03 23.96
CA LEU A 144 7.84 11.59 24.16
C LEU A 144 7.40 11.50 25.63
N ILE A 145 7.69 10.39 26.30
CA ILE A 145 7.40 10.22 27.74
C ILE A 145 8.23 11.19 28.57
N SER A 146 9.52 11.31 28.29
CA SER A 146 10.44 12.21 28.99
C SER A 146 9.99 13.68 28.85
N LEU A 147 9.69 14.11 27.62
CA LEU A 147 9.19 15.45 27.32
C LEU A 147 7.84 15.73 28.00
N GLY A 148 6.95 14.74 28.01
CA GLY A 148 5.68 14.85 28.72
C GLY A 148 5.87 15.05 30.23
N ARG A 149 6.85 14.38 30.84
CA ARG A 149 7.17 14.54 32.27
C ARG A 149 7.77 15.91 32.59
N SER A 150 8.63 16.45 31.74
CA SER A 150 9.24 17.76 31.96
C SER A 150 8.28 18.93 31.71
N THR A 151 7.38 18.78 30.74
CA THR A 151 6.46 19.85 30.32
C THR A 151 5.16 19.87 31.13
N ALA A 152 4.75 18.73 31.69
CA ALA A 152 3.52 18.68 32.46
C ALA A 152 3.68 19.42 33.80
N THR A 153 3.04 20.60 33.91
CA THR A 153 2.80 21.26 35.19
C THR A 153 1.70 20.50 35.93
N ILE A 154 2.04 19.38 36.56
CA ILE A 154 1.07 18.57 37.29
C ILE A 154 0.72 19.27 38.61
N LYS A 155 -0.28 20.16 38.60
CA LYS A 155 -1.04 20.46 39.83
C LYS A 155 -1.92 19.25 40.13
N ARG A 156 -1.42 18.31 40.95
CA ARG A 156 -2.27 17.27 41.52
C ARG A 156 -3.41 17.98 42.26
N ARG A 157 -4.66 17.84 41.78
CA ARG A 157 -5.81 18.11 42.62
C ARG A 157 -5.74 17.09 43.76
N VAL A 158 -5.40 17.56 44.95
CA VAL A 158 -5.62 16.80 46.18
C VAL A 158 -7.14 16.65 46.27
N SER A 159 -7.67 15.51 45.83
CA SER A 159 -9.05 15.17 46.10
C SER A 159 -9.13 14.86 47.60
N GLY A 160 -9.42 15.89 48.39
CA GLY A 160 -9.99 15.68 49.72
C GLY A 160 -11.30 14.93 49.53
N ARG A 161 -11.38 13.74 50.11
CA ARG A 161 -12.65 13.05 50.30
C ARG A 161 -13.46 13.89 51.31
N PRO A 162 -14.74 14.20 51.06
CA PRO A 162 -15.64 14.51 52.16
C PRO A 162 -15.79 13.28 53.07
#